data_AF-E4T8L2-F1
#
_entry.id   AF-E4T8L2-F1
#
_cell.length_a   1.000
_cell.length_b   1.000
_cell.length_c   1.000
_cell.angle_alpha   90.00
_cell.angle_beta   90.00
_cell.angle_gamma   90.00
#
_symmetry.space_group_name_H-M   'P 1'
#
loop_
_entity.id
_entity.type
_entity.pdbx_description
1 polymer ?
#
loop_
_entity_poly.entity_id
_entity_poly.type
_entity_poly.pdbx_seq_one_letter_code
_entity_poly.pdbx_strand_id
1 'polypeptide(L)' 'MKELLIIDKQKYLEENYPFSDIPKLTDKKRCIHCDGIITVKDYKVFVDEDGEEYICCPNAPECNGAVIDWIDLD' A
#
# COMPACT_ATOMS: atom_id res chain seq x y z
N MET A 1 -10.66 -2.38 -11.46
CA MET A 1 -9.43 -2.86 -10.79
C MET A 1 -9.61 -4.30 -10.32
N LYS A 2 -8.55 -5.08 -10.35
CA LYS A 2 -8.49 -6.47 -9.88
C LYS A 2 -7.39 -6.60 -8.82
N GLU A 3 -7.67 -7.26 -7.70
CA GLU A 3 -6.67 -7.51 -6.67
C GLU A 3 -5.65 -8.57 -7.15
N LEU A 4 -4.36 -8.29 -6.94
CA LEU A 4 -3.24 -9.20 -7.22
C LEU A 4 -2.70 -9.79 -5.90
N LEU A 5 -2.45 -11.10 -5.91
CA LEU A 5 -1.79 -11.77 -4.79
C LEU A 5 -0.27 -11.63 -4.93
N ILE A 6 0.33 -10.86 -4.02
CA ILE A 6 1.80 -10.71 -3.94
C ILE A 6 2.37 -11.67 -2.89
N ILE A 7 3.25 -12.57 -3.32
CA ILE A 7 3.88 -13.57 -2.45
C ILE A 7 5.02 -12.94 -1.63
N ASP A 8 5.95 -12.25 -2.28
CA ASP A 8 7.05 -11.54 -1.62
C ASP A 8 6.75 -10.05 -1.52
N LYS A 9 6.03 -9.68 -0.44
CA LYS A 9 5.61 -8.30 -0.23
C LYS A 9 6.76 -7.33 0.04
N GLN A 10 7.84 -7.79 0.67
CA GLN A 10 8.96 -6.89 0.98
C GLN A 10 9.69 -6.52 -0.31
N LYS A 11 9.99 -7.52 -1.15
CA LYS A 11 10.62 -7.28 -2.44
C LYS A 11 9.74 -6.40 -3.34
N TYR A 12 8.45 -6.72 -3.44
CA TYR A 12 7.55 -5.94 -4.28
C TYR A 12 7.46 -4.48 -3.82
N LEU A 13 7.38 -4.26 -2.50
CA LEU A 13 7.40 -2.92 -1.94
C LEU A 13 8.70 -2.19 -2.30
N GLU A 14 9.86 -2.83 -2.13
CA GLU A 14 11.16 -2.23 -2.48
C GLU A 14 11.28 -1.83 -3.95
N GLU A 15 10.70 -2.62 -4.85
CA GLU A 15 10.77 -2.38 -6.30
C GLU A 15 9.76 -1.33 -6.80
N ASN A 16 8.65 -1.11 -6.08
CA ASN A 16 7.52 -0.30 -6.56
C ASN A 16 7.16 0.89 -5.65
N TYR A 17 7.83 1.08 -4.51
CA TYR A 17 7.56 2.23 -3.65
C TYR A 17 8.02 3.54 -4.31
N PRO A 18 7.18 4.59 -4.36
CA PRO A 18 7.48 5.81 -5.11
C PRO A 18 8.50 6.75 -4.43
N PHE A 19 9.01 6.40 -3.24
CA PHE A 19 9.90 7.24 -2.44
C PHE A 19 11.17 6.49 -2.02
N SER A 20 12.20 7.24 -1.60
CA SER A 20 13.48 6.65 -1.19
C SER A 20 13.48 5.98 0.19
N ASP A 21 12.60 6.42 1.09
CA ASP A 21 12.47 5.85 2.44
C ASP A 21 11.38 4.78 2.45
N ILE A 22 11.77 3.58 1.99
CA ILE A 22 10.87 2.43 1.87
C ILE A 22 10.60 1.88 3.27
N PRO A 23 9.33 1.84 3.72
CA PRO A 23 9.01 1.33 5.03
C PRO A 23 9.17 -0.19 5.07
N LYS A 24 9.50 -0.72 6.25
CA LYS A 24 9.51 -2.17 6.49
C LYS A 24 8.08 -2.67 6.56
N LEU A 25 7.88 -3.94 6.19
CA LEU A 25 6.56 -4.59 6.35
C LEU A 25 6.02 -4.55 7.80
N THR A 26 6.88 -4.45 8.80
CA THR A 26 6.49 -4.34 10.22
C THR A 26 6.09 -2.93 10.65
N ASP A 27 6.39 -1.92 9.84
CA ASP A 27 6.13 -0.53 10.18
C ASP A 27 4.63 -0.26 10.18
N LYS A 28 4.24 0.77 10.93
CA LYS A 28 2.88 1.27 10.93
C LYS A 28 2.83 2.63 10.26
N LYS A 29 1.79 2.85 9.48
CA LYS A 29 1.48 4.14 8.84
C LYS A 29 0.01 4.48 9.11
N ARG A 30 -0.36 5.74 8.93
CA ARG A 30 -1.76 6.17 8.89
C ARG A 30 -2.15 6.49 7.46
N CYS A 31 -3.27 5.95 7.00
CA CYS A 31 -3.85 6.36 5.73
C CYS A 31 -4.71 7.61 5.94
N ILE A 32 -4.45 8.69 5.20
CA ILE A 32 -5.19 9.96 5.36
C ILE A 32 -6.66 9.89 4.88
N HIS A 33 -7.02 8.86 4.11
CA HIS A 33 -8.36 8.70 3.56
C HIS A 33 -9.37 8.10 4.56
N CYS A 34 -8.93 7.14 5.36
CA CYS A 34 -9.79 6.45 6.34
C CYS A 34 -9.36 6.66 7.79
N ASP A 35 -8.29 7.42 8.02
CA ASP A 35 -7.65 7.62 9.32
C ASP A 35 -7.18 6.32 10.02
N GLY A 36 -7.21 5.20 9.31
CA GLY A 36 -6.82 3.90 9.82
C GLY A 36 -5.31 3.80 10.01
N ILE A 37 -4.90 3.29 11.18
CA ILE A 37 -3.54 2.82 11.41
C ILE A 37 -3.41 1.45 10.74
N ILE A 38 -2.47 1.35 9.80
CA ILE A 38 -2.23 0.16 9.01
C ILE A 38 -0.85 -0.41 9.34
N THR A 39 -0.72 -1.73 9.31
CA THR A 39 0.60 -2.37 9.25
C THR A 39 0.97 -2.49 7.79
N VAL A 40 2.16 -2.04 7.39
CA VAL A 40 2.56 -1.97 5.98
C VAL A 40 2.38 -3.32 5.28
N LYS A 41 2.72 -4.45 5.92
CA LYS A 41 2.53 -5.80 5.36
C LYS A 41 1.11 -6.11 4.86
N ASP A 42 0.10 -5.43 5.35
CA ASP A 42 -1.31 -5.71 5.05
C ASP A 42 -1.77 -4.99 3.77
N TYR A 43 -0.88 -4.24 3.09
CA TYR A 43 -1.21 -3.58 1.83
C TYR A 43 -1.75 -4.56 0.79
N LYS A 44 -2.63 -4.05 -0.07
CA LYS A 44 -3.17 -4.78 -1.22
C LYS A 44 -2.58 -4.21 -2.51
N VAL A 45 -2.48 -5.03 -3.54
CA VAL A 45 -2.11 -4.56 -4.88
C VAL A 45 -3.30 -4.70 -5.78
N PHE A 46 -3.60 -3.64 -6.52
CA PHE A 46 -4.63 -3.65 -7.54
C PHE A 46 -4.03 -3.32 -8.89
N VAL A 47 -4.47 -4.01 -9.92
CA VAL A 47 -4.18 -3.67 -11.32
C VAL A 47 -5.42 -3.09 -11.97
N ASP A 48 -5.26 -2.04 -12.77
CA ASP A 48 -6.33 -1.45 -13.57
C ASP A 48 -6.50 -2.12 -14.94
N GLU A 49 -7.28 -1.50 -15.83
CA GLU A 49 -7.56 -2.03 -17.17
C GLU A 49 -6.40 -1.80 -18.15
N ASP A 50 -5.54 -0.82 -17.89
CA ASP A 50 -4.36 -0.48 -18.69
C ASP A 50 -3.12 -1.29 -18.25
N GLY A 51 -3.20 -1.98 -17.11
CA GLY A 51 -2.14 -2.82 -16.58
C GLY A 51 -1.28 -2.13 -15.52
N GLU A 52 -1.67 -0.94 -15.07
CA GLU A 52 -0.95 -0.19 -14.04
C GLU A 52 -1.26 -0.78 -12.66
N GLU A 53 -0.22 -0.97 -11.85
CA GLU A 53 -0.30 -1.57 -10.53
C GLU A 53 -0.24 -0.51 -9.42
N TYR A 54 -1.10 -0.66 -8.42
CA TYR A 54 -1.23 0.27 -7.32
C TYR A 54 -1.10 -0.44 -5.98
N ILE A 55 -0.17 0.05 -5.14
CA ILE A 55 -0.10 -0.33 -3.73
C ILE A 55 -1.17 0.48 -2.98
N CYS A 56 -2.17 -0.23 -2.45
CA CYS A 56 -3.36 0.35 -1.84
C CYS A 56 -3.46 0.05 -0.34
N CYS A 57 -4.23 0.90 0.34
CA CYS A 57 -4.64 0.73 1.72
C CYS A 57 -5.23 -0.68 1.95
N PRO A 58 -4.93 -1.36 3.09
CA PRO A 58 -5.53 -2.65 3.43
C PRO A 58 -7.06 -2.66 3.45
N ASN A 59 -7.67 -1.50 3.72
CA ASN A 59 -9.12 -1.31 3.73
C ASN A 59 -9.72 -1.06 2.34
N ALA A 60 -8.95 -1.20 1.25
CA ALA A 60 -9.51 -1.24 -0.09
C ALA A 60 -10.37 -2.51 -0.27
N PRO A 61 -11.49 -2.46 -1.00
CA PRO A 61 -11.97 -1.33 -1.81
C PRO A 61 -12.79 -0.27 -1.07
N GLU A 62 -13.09 -0.44 0.22
CA GLU A 62 -13.84 0.54 1.01
C GLU A 62 -13.07 1.85 1.22
N CYS A 63 -11.74 1.80 1.15
CA CYS A 63 -10.84 2.95 1.09
C CYS A 63 -10.11 3.01 -0.26
N ASN A 64 -9.98 4.22 -0.81
CA ASN A 64 -9.32 4.50 -2.08
C ASN A 64 -7.88 5.05 -1.92
N GLY A 65 -7.33 5.04 -0.71
CA GLY A 65 -5.96 5.52 -0.46
C GLY A 65 -4.91 4.58 -1.03
N ALA A 66 -3.90 5.17 -1.68
CA ALA A 66 -2.71 4.50 -2.19
C ALA A 66 -1.51 4.73 -1.26
N VAL A 67 -0.37 4.15 -1.62
CA VAL A 67 0.89 4.25 -0.87
C VAL A 67 1.37 5.69 -0.67
N ILE A 68 1.05 6.59 -1.59
CA ILE A 68 1.36 8.02 -1.50
C ILE A 68 0.56 8.74 -0.40
N ASP A 69 -0.52 8.12 0.09
CA ASP A 69 -1.44 8.67 1.08
C ASP A 69 -1.12 8.18 2.50
N TRP A 70 0.00 7.48 2.67
CA TRP A 70 0.44 6.94 3.94
C TRP A 70 1.42 7.90 4.61
N ILE A 71 1.06 8.32 5.83
CA ILE A 71 1.89 9.20 6.64
C ILE A 71 2.42 8.44 7.87
N ASP A 72 3.51 8.96 8.43
CA ASP A 72 4.06 8.48 9.69
C ASP A 72 3.08 8.71 10.86
N LEU A 73 3.24 7.88 11.88
CA LEU A 73 2.58 8.09 13.17
C LEU A 73 3.48 8.98 14.02
N ASP A 74 2.90 10.01 14.64
CA ASP A 74 3.58 10.87 15.63
C ASP A 74 4.02 10.09 16.89
#